data_AF-A0A1Q5XHX4-F1
#
_entry.id   AF-A0A1Q5XHX4-F1
#
_cell.length_a   1.000
_cell.length_b   1.000
_cell.length_c   1.000
_cell.angle_alpha   90.00
_cell.angle_beta   90.00
_cell.angle_gamma   90.00
#
_symmetry.space_group_name_H-M   'P 1'
#
loop_
_entity.id
_entity.type
_entity.pdbx_description
1 polymer ?
#
loop_
_entity_poly.entity_id
_entity_poly.type
_entity_poly.pdbx_seq_one_letter_code
_entity_poly.pdbx_strand_id
1 'polypeptide(L)'
;MKGEYLQYFGGLLLVAGLIVSIPIAVDAESVLTGVYIAMWSSIGGMFFIGFGELLRSILRIEHRIAGPRPRFDPLTGQYVDTPRDKH
;
A
#
# COMPACT_ATOMS: atom_id res chain seq x y z
N MET A 1 4.83 7.02 1.86
CA MET A 1 5.28 6.15 2.96
C MET A 1 4.25 5.07 3.32
N LYS A 2 3.16 5.32 4.07
CA LYS A 2 2.27 4.23 4.55
C LYS A 2 1.65 3.33 3.45
N GLY A 3 1.20 3.90 2.34
CA GLY A 3 0.62 3.12 1.22
C GLY A 3 1.63 2.29 0.42
N GLU A 4 2.93 2.62 0.47
CA GLU A 4 3.96 1.92 -0.30
C GLU A 4 4.30 0.56 0.30
N TYR A 5 4.41 0.50 1.63
CA TYR A 5 4.63 -0.75 2.36
C TYR A 5 3.52 -1.77 2.10
N LEU A 6 2.28 -1.31 1.93
CA LEU A 6 1.15 -2.18 1.65
C LEU A 6 1.21 -2.82 0.27
N GLN A 7 1.72 -2.09 -0.72
CA GLN A 7 1.93 -2.62 -2.06
C GLN A 7 3.07 -3.62 -2.09
N TYR A 8 4.19 -3.32 -1.43
CA TYR A 8 5.30 -4.27 -1.30
C TYR A 8 4.88 -5.52 -0.55
N PHE A 9 4.06 -5.39 0.49
CA PHE A 9 3.47 -6.53 1.20
C PHE A 9 2.56 -7.36 0.29
N GLY A 10 1.65 -6.73 -0.45
CA GLY A 10 0.79 -7.43 -1.40
C GLY A 10 1.56 -8.14 -2.52
N GLY A 11 2.62 -7.49 -3.04
CA GLY A 11 3.52 -8.10 -4.01
C GLY A 11 4.31 -9.28 -3.44
N LEU A 12 4.82 -9.15 -2.22
CA LEU A 12 5.49 -10.26 -1.52
C LEU A 12 4.54 -11.43 -1.30
N LEU A 13 3.30 -11.15 -0.90
CA LEU A 13 2.28 -12.17 -0.66
C LEU A 13 1.98 -12.96 -1.93
N LEU A 14 1.83 -12.27 -3.07
CA LEU A 14 1.68 -12.87 -4.40
C LEU A 14 2.85 -13.82 -4.72
N VAL A 15 4.08 -13.32 -4.67
CA VAL A 15 5.28 -14.09 -5.03
C VAL A 15 5.47 -15.28 -4.08
N ALA A 16 5.37 -15.05 -2.78
CA ALA A 16 5.54 -16.08 -1.76
C ALA A 16 4.46 -17.16 -1.88
N GLY A 17 3.18 -16.78 -2.02
CA GLY A 17 2.11 -17.76 -2.15
C GLY A 17 2.19 -18.56 -3.45
N LEU A 18 2.72 -17.98 -4.53
CA LEU A 18 2.94 -18.70 -5.77
C LEU A 18 4.10 -19.71 -5.64
N ILE A 19 5.22 -19.31 -5.02
CA ILE A 19 6.35 -20.20 -4.73
C ILE A 19 5.92 -21.35 -3.81
N VAL A 20 5.18 -21.04 -2.73
CA VAL A 20 4.77 -22.01 -1.71
C VAL A 20 3.64 -22.92 -2.18
N SER A 21 2.85 -22.51 -3.18
CA SER A 21 1.76 -23.35 -3.72
C SER A 21 2.25 -24.67 -4.32
N ILE A 22 3.46 -24.69 -4.90
CA ILE A 22 4.05 -25.88 -5.55
C ILE A 22 4.42 -26.96 -4.52
N PRO A 23 5.29 -26.70 -3.52
CA PRO A 23 5.64 -27.72 -2.54
C PRO A 23 4.43 -28.22 -1.74
N ILE A 24 3.44 -27.35 -1.45
CA ILE A 24 2.22 -27.78 -0.76
C ILE A 24 1.36 -28.67 -1.65
N ALA A 25 1.26 -28.39 -2.96
CA ALA A 25 0.53 -29.27 -3.88
C ALA A 25 1.13 -30.68 -3.94
N VAL A 26 2.47 -30.76 -3.89
CA VAL A 26 3.21 -32.03 -3.89
C VAL A 26 2.99 -32.78 -2.57
N ASP A 27 3.12 -32.10 -1.43
CA ASP A 27 2.94 -32.70 -0.10
C ASP A 27 1.50 -33.18 0.15
N ALA A 28 0.52 -32.44 -0.37
CA ALA A 28 -0.90 -32.80 -0.26
C ALA A 28 -1.37 -33.82 -1.32
N GLU A 29 -0.50 -34.28 -2.22
CA GLU A 29 -0.82 -35.13 -3.38
C GLU A 29 -2.02 -34.61 -4.21
N SER A 30 -2.25 -33.29 -4.19
CA SER A 30 -3.46 -32.67 -4.70
C SER A 30 -3.14 -31.36 -5.41
N VAL A 31 -3.31 -31.40 -6.73
CA VAL A 31 -3.18 -30.21 -7.60
C VAL A 31 -4.21 -29.14 -7.20
N LEU A 32 -5.42 -29.55 -6.81
CA LEU A 32 -6.47 -28.64 -6.37
C LEU A 32 -6.03 -27.80 -5.16
N THR A 33 -5.34 -28.41 -4.20
CA THR A 33 -4.84 -27.69 -3.01
C THR A 33 -3.85 -26.60 -3.39
N GLY A 34 -2.91 -26.89 -4.31
CA GLY A 34 -1.98 -25.89 -4.85
C GLY A 34 -2.69 -24.74 -5.55
N VAL A 35 -3.68 -25.07 -6.40
CA VAL A 35 -4.48 -24.07 -7.13
C VAL A 35 -5.25 -23.16 -6.16
N TYR A 36 -5.86 -23.72 -5.11
CA TYR A 36 -6.57 -22.92 -4.10
C TYR A 36 -5.63 -21.96 -3.36
N ILE A 37 -4.43 -22.40 -3.00
CA ILE A 37 -3.43 -21.57 -2.32
C ILE A 37 -2.97 -20.44 -3.23
N ALA A 38 -2.65 -20.75 -4.49
CA ALA A 38 -2.28 -19.74 -5.48
C ALA A 38 -3.40 -18.72 -5.71
N MET A 39 -4.66 -19.17 -5.75
CA MET A 39 -5.84 -18.31 -5.91
C MET A 39 -6.02 -17.37 -4.72
N TRP A 40 -5.98 -17.88 -3.48
CA TRP A 40 -6.12 -17.06 -2.27
C TRP A 40 -4.97 -16.08 -2.10
N SER A 41 -3.74 -16.50 -2.40
CA SER A 41 -2.59 -15.61 -2.45
C SER A 41 -2.80 -14.48 -3.46
N SER A 42 -3.30 -14.80 -4.65
CA SER A 42 -3.54 -13.81 -5.70
C SER A 42 -4.61 -12.80 -5.30
N ILE A 43 -5.73 -13.26 -4.75
CA ILE A 43 -6.81 -12.39 -4.26
C ILE A 43 -6.29 -11.48 -3.15
N GLY A 44 -5.59 -12.04 -2.15
CA GLY A 44 -5.03 -11.29 -1.05
C GLY A 44 -4.00 -10.26 -1.51
N GLY A 45 -3.05 -10.67 -2.36
CA GLY A 45 -2.01 -9.78 -2.86
C GLY A 45 -2.55 -8.63 -3.70
N MET A 46 -3.49 -8.91 -4.63
CA MET A 46 -4.17 -7.86 -5.40
C MET A 46 -4.96 -6.90 -4.50
N PHE A 47 -5.62 -7.42 -3.46
CA PHE A 47 -6.34 -6.59 -2.49
C PHE A 47 -5.38 -5.60 -1.79
N PHE A 48 -4.25 -6.07 -1.27
CA PHE A 48 -3.29 -5.21 -0.58
C PHE A 48 -2.62 -4.19 -1.53
N ILE A 49 -2.32 -4.59 -2.78
CA ILE A 49 -1.79 -3.68 -3.79
C ILE A 49 -2.81 -2.58 -4.11
N GLY A 50 -4.05 -2.97 -4.44
CA GLY A 50 -5.12 -2.03 -4.77
C GLY A 50 -5.45 -1.09 -3.61
N PHE A 51 -5.53 -1.62 -2.39
CA PHE A 51 -5.77 -0.81 -1.21
C PHE A 51 -4.60 0.14 -0.90
N GLY A 52 -3.36 -0.29 -1.15
CA GLY A 52 -2.17 0.58 -1.06
C GLY A 52 -2.20 1.75 -2.04
N GLU A 53 -2.60 1.50 -3.30
CA GLU A 53 -2.84 2.57 -4.29
C GLU A 53 -3.96 3.52 -3.86
N LEU A 54 -5.06 2.99 -3.32
CA LEU A 54 -6.17 3.80 -2.81
C LEU A 54 -5.71 4.74 -1.69
N LEU A 55 -4.93 4.24 -0.72
CA LEU A 55 -4.37 5.05 0.36
C LEU A 55 -3.43 6.15 -0.17
N ARG A 56 -2.59 5.84 -1.16
CA ARG A 56 -1.75 6.86 -1.82
C ARG A 56 -2.60 7.95 -2.48
N SER A 57 -3.68 7.56 -3.15
CA SER A 57 -4.61 8.50 -3.78
C SER A 57 -5.28 9.41 -2.75
N ILE A 58 -5.81 8.82 -1.67
CA ILE A 58 -6.45 9.57 -0.58
C ILE A 58 -5.46 10.54 0.08
N LEU A 59 -4.25 10.09 0.41
CA LEU A 59 -3.23 10.96 1.00
C LEU A 59 -2.85 12.12 0.08
N ARG A 60 -2.81 11.89 -1.24
CA ARG A 60 -2.54 12.95 -2.22
C ARG A 60 -3.69 13.95 -2.29
N ILE A 61 -4.93 13.47 -2.22
CA ILE A 61 -6.14 14.31 -2.19
C ILE A 61 -6.17 15.11 -0.88
N GLU A 62 -5.95 14.47 0.26
CA GLU A 62 -5.88 15.13 1.56
C GLU A 62 -4.80 16.23 1.56
N HIS A 63 -3.63 15.96 0.98
CA HIS A 63 -2.59 16.97 0.89
C HIS A 63 -2.95 18.15 -0.03
N ARG A 64 -3.73 17.90 -1.10
CA ARG A 64 -4.26 18.96 -1.97
C ARG A 64 -5.39 19.76 -1.32
N ILE A 65 -6.23 19.13 -0.50
CA ILE A 65 -7.39 19.77 0.13
C ILE A 65 -7.01 20.50 1.42
N ALA A 66 -6.20 19.88 2.28
CA ALA A 66 -5.82 20.45 3.57
C ALA A 66 -4.82 21.61 3.46
N GLY A 67 -4.22 21.83 2.28
CA GLY A 67 -3.18 22.83 2.07
C GLY A 67 -1.91 22.55 2.88
N PRO A 68 -0.82 23.30 2.64
CA PRO A 68 0.35 23.23 3.51
C PRO A 68 -0.06 23.69 4.91
N ARG A 69 0.21 22.86 5.93
CA ARG A 69 -0.03 23.25 7.33
C ARG A 69 0.78 24.52 7.61
N PRO A 70 0.18 25.56 8.21
CA PRO A 70 0.91 26.79 8.49
C PRO A 70 2.11 26.46 9.38
N ARG A 71 3.28 26.96 9.00
CA ARG A 71 4.52 26.73 9.76
C ARG A 71 4.48 27.62 10.99
N PHE A 72 4.64 27.03 12.16
CA PHE A 72 4.81 27.80 13.39
C PHE A 72 6.19 28.47 13.36
N ASP A 73 6.21 29.80 13.42
CA ASP A 73 7.45 30.57 13.53
C ASP A 73 7.76 30.84 15.02
N PRO A 74 8.82 30.24 15.57
CA PRO A 74 9.18 30.38 16.98
C PRO A 74 9.68 31.78 17.34
N LEU A 75 10.07 32.61 16.36
CA LEU A 75 10.57 33.97 16.60
C LEU A 75 9.44 34.99 16.76
N THR A 76 8.31 34.77 16.09
CA THR A 76 7.14 35.66 16.12
C THR A 76 5.99 35.10 16.96
N GLY A 77 6.03 33.81 17.31
CA GLY A 77 4.97 33.13 18.04
C GLY A 77 3.68 32.96 17.24
N GLN A 78 3.74 33.17 15.92
CA GLN A 78 2.60 33.12 15.02
C GLN A 78 2.72 31.95 14.04
N TYR A 79 1.56 31.45 13.61
CA TYR A 79 1.46 30.51 12.49
C TYR A 79 1.59 31.31 11.19
N VAL A 80 2.69 31.11 10.47
CA VAL A 80 2.93 31.74 9.18
C VAL A 80 2.33 30.85 8.10
N ASP A 81 1.37 31.38 7.36
CA ASP A 81 0.89 30.73 6.15
C ASP A 81 2.07 30.61 5.18
N THR A 82 2.46 29.37 4.87
CA THR A 82 3.48 29.12 3.86
C THR A 82 3.00 29.76 2.55
N PRO A 83 3.76 30.69 1.94
CA PRO A 83 3.37 31.33 0.71
C PRO A 83 3.06 30.25 -0.32
N ARG A 84 1.85 30.31 -0.88
CA ARG A 84 1.43 29.45 -1.98
C ARG A 84 2.27 29.87 -3.18
N ASP A 85 3.36 29.15 -3.43
CA ASP A 85 4.15 29.33 -4.66
C ASP A 85 3.19 29.24 -5.84
N LYS A 86 3.06 30.37 -6.55
CA LYS A 86 2.24 30.51 -7.74
C LYS A 86 3.07 30.15 -8.96
N HIS A 87 3.52 28.91 -9.13
CA HIS A 87 4.06 28.46 -10.43
C HIS A 87 3.78 26.99 -10.67
#